data_AF-A0A8H4AR43-F1
#
_entry.id   AF-A0A8H4AR43-F1
#
_cell.length_a   1.000
_cell.length_b   1.000
_cell.length_c   1.000
_cell.angle_alpha   90.00
_cell.angle_beta   90.00
_cell.angle_gamma   90.00
#
_symmetry.space_group_name_H-M   'P 1'
#
loop_
_entity.id
_entity.type
_entity.pdbx_description
1 polymer ?
#
loop_
_entity_poly.entity_id
_entity_poly.type
_entity_poly.pdbx_seq_one_letter_code
_entity_poly.pdbx_strand_id
1 'polypeptide(L)'
;MNMKNSFAKIEQFLSDTTMNNSFDKIEQYLSEQLTGKERRKYNEKRIYELGAKKPKGIKIPTPIALGMQVKRQEREKKNLQEVKDLGLYHHSIKHNWAGSTSSNKSKKTYRDKGIKMGIGKVKGGILTLSSNDVKKIHNSGRIKKRSNNVKIRKTVGGSQAKLKKKQKKRK
;
A
#
# COMPACT_ATOMS: atom_id res chain seq x y z
N MET A 1 -6.53 52.89 -22.55
CA MET A 1 -5.64 51.85 -22.00
C MET A 1 -6.39 51.09 -20.92
N ASN A 2 -6.56 49.77 -21.08
CA ASN A 2 -7.54 48.99 -20.33
C ASN A 2 -6.96 48.51 -18.99
N MET A 3 -6.98 49.38 -17.98
CA MET A 3 -6.30 49.14 -16.68
C MET A 3 -6.87 47.96 -15.88
N LYS A 4 -8.07 47.49 -16.19
CA LYS A 4 -8.68 46.32 -15.53
C LYS A 4 -7.95 45.02 -15.90
N ASN A 5 -7.41 44.94 -17.12
CA ASN A 5 -6.65 43.76 -17.57
C ASN A 5 -5.23 43.72 -17.01
N SER A 6 -4.63 44.87 -16.69
CA SER A 6 -3.33 44.91 -16.02
C SER A 6 -3.45 44.57 -14.54
N PHE A 7 -4.51 45.01 -13.86
CA PHE A 7 -4.76 44.68 -12.45
C PHE A 7 -5.02 43.19 -12.26
N ALA A 8 -5.87 42.58 -13.10
CA ALA A 8 -6.13 41.14 -13.04
C ALA A 8 -4.88 40.29 -13.33
N LYS A 9 -3.96 40.76 -14.19
CA LYS A 9 -2.70 40.08 -14.50
C LYS A 9 -1.66 40.23 -13.39
N ILE A 10 -1.67 41.35 -12.67
CA ILE A 10 -0.84 41.59 -11.49
C ILE A 10 -1.37 40.78 -10.29
N GLU A 11 -2.69 40.72 -10.09
CA GLU A 11 -3.30 39.88 -9.04
C GLU A 11 -3.08 38.38 -9.28
N GLN A 12 -3.13 37.91 -10.54
CA GLN A 12 -2.75 36.53 -10.88
C GLN A 12 -1.26 36.25 -10.62
N PHE A 13 -0.37 37.18 -10.96
CA PHE A 13 1.08 37.06 -10.69
C PHE A 13 1.40 37.07 -9.18
N LEU A 14 0.65 37.85 -8.41
CA LEU A 14 0.75 37.91 -6.95
C LEU A 14 0.10 36.69 -6.26
N SER A 15 -0.93 36.06 -6.85
CA SER A 15 -1.48 34.80 -6.32
C SER A 15 -0.56 33.60 -6.58
N ASP A 16 0.13 33.56 -7.72
CA ASP A 16 1.11 32.50 -8.06
C ASP A 16 2.38 32.54 -7.19
N THR A 17 2.58 33.59 -6.40
CA THR A 17 3.73 33.79 -5.50
C THR A 17 3.41 33.53 -4.02
N THR A 18 2.16 33.19 -3.68
CA THR A 18 1.73 32.91 -2.29
C THR A 18 2.19 31.54 -1.81
N MET A 19 3.38 31.48 -1.17
CA MET A 19 3.89 30.49 -0.19
C MET A 19 3.94 28.99 -0.53
N ASN A 20 3.19 28.51 -1.52
CA ASN A 20 3.18 27.11 -1.95
C ASN A 20 4.28 26.82 -2.98
N ASN A 21 4.76 27.86 -3.67
CA ASN A 21 5.80 27.74 -4.70
C ASN A 21 7.21 28.11 -4.18
N SER A 22 7.35 28.68 -2.98
CA SER A 22 8.66 29.08 -2.44
C SER A 22 9.50 27.87 -2.05
N PHE A 23 8.90 26.88 -1.38
CA PHE A 23 9.56 25.63 -1.04
C PHE A 23 9.99 24.86 -2.29
N ASP A 24 9.13 24.74 -3.30
CA ASP A 24 9.47 24.09 -4.57
C ASP A 24 10.62 24.81 -5.30
N LYS A 25 10.65 26.14 -5.26
CA LYS A 25 11.76 26.94 -5.83
C LYS A 25 13.06 26.78 -5.03
N ILE A 26 12.98 26.70 -3.71
CA ILE A 26 14.14 26.43 -2.84
C ILE A 26 14.67 25.01 -3.11
N GLU A 27 13.79 24.01 -3.23
CA GLU A 27 14.17 22.65 -3.58
C GLU A 27 14.82 22.57 -4.98
N GLN A 28 14.27 23.30 -5.95
CA GLN A 28 14.86 23.41 -7.29
C GLN A 28 16.24 24.04 -7.23
N TYR A 29 16.39 25.18 -6.55
CA TYR A 29 17.69 25.85 -6.37
C TYR A 29 18.70 24.92 -5.69
N LEU A 30 18.32 24.26 -4.60
CA LEU A 30 19.18 23.29 -3.92
C LEU A 30 19.58 22.16 -4.88
N SER A 31 18.63 21.63 -5.67
CA SER A 31 18.90 20.56 -6.63
C SER A 31 19.83 20.98 -7.77
N GLU A 32 19.81 22.26 -8.17
CA GLU A 32 20.70 22.84 -9.17
C GLU A 32 22.12 22.99 -8.65
N GLN A 33 22.28 23.29 -7.35
CA GLN A 33 23.59 23.33 -6.69
C GLN A 33 24.19 21.93 -6.45
N LEU A 34 23.37 20.86 -6.47
CA LEU A 34 23.88 19.50 -6.34
C LEU A 34 24.61 19.06 -7.62
N THR A 35 25.82 18.54 -7.46
CA THR A 35 26.63 18.06 -8.58
C THR A 35 26.86 16.54 -8.54
N GLY A 36 27.18 15.96 -9.70
CA GLY A 36 27.65 14.57 -9.82
C GLY A 36 26.72 13.49 -9.26
N LYS A 37 27.15 12.83 -8.18
CA LYS A 37 26.47 11.67 -7.58
C LYS A 37 25.23 12.06 -6.80
N GLU A 38 25.22 13.22 -6.17
CA GLU A 38 24.12 13.69 -5.33
C GLU A 38 22.92 14.07 -6.19
N ARG A 39 23.16 14.77 -7.30
CA ARG A 39 22.14 15.09 -8.30
C ARG A 39 21.45 13.85 -8.85
N ARG A 40 22.22 12.79 -9.15
CA ARG A 40 21.68 11.51 -9.63
C ARG A 40 20.76 10.86 -8.60
N LYS A 41 21.18 10.79 -7.34
CA LYS A 41 20.36 10.24 -6.24
C LYS A 41 19.09 11.05 -6.00
N TYR A 42 19.18 12.39 -6.07
CA TYR A 42 18.04 13.27 -5.92
C TYR A 42 17.01 13.05 -7.04
N ASN A 43 17.47 13.04 -8.30
CA ASN A 43 16.60 12.77 -9.45
C ASN A 43 15.97 11.37 -9.37
N GLU A 44 16.74 10.36 -8.98
CA GLU A 44 16.26 8.99 -8.79
C GLU A 44 15.16 8.93 -7.70
N LYS A 45 15.38 9.62 -6.57
CA LYS A 45 14.38 9.75 -5.48
C LYS A 45 13.11 10.42 -5.98
N ARG A 46 13.25 11.53 -6.71
CA ARG A 46 12.11 12.29 -7.27
C ARG A 46 11.31 11.45 -8.25
N ILE A 47 11.97 10.67 -9.10
CA ILE A 47 11.33 9.75 -10.04
C ILE A 47 10.49 8.69 -9.29
N TYR A 48 10.95 8.17 -8.15
CA TYR A 48 10.16 7.23 -7.34
C TYR A 48 9.00 7.88 -6.60
N GLU A 49 9.18 9.12 -6.12
CA GLU A 49 8.10 9.90 -5.52
C GLU A 49 6.98 10.19 -6.52
N LEU A 50 7.34 10.45 -7.79
CA LEU A 50 6.40 10.60 -8.91
C LEU A 50 5.73 9.28 -9.35
N GLY A 51 6.04 8.16 -8.71
CA GLY A 51 5.35 6.88 -8.90
C GLY A 51 6.08 5.86 -9.77
N ALA A 52 7.32 6.12 -10.19
CA ALA A 52 8.13 5.09 -10.84
C ALA A 52 8.51 3.98 -9.85
N LYS A 53 8.66 2.75 -10.36
CA LYS A 53 9.08 1.61 -9.53
C LYS A 53 10.58 1.66 -9.28
N LYS A 54 10.99 1.31 -8.06
CA LYS A 54 12.41 1.13 -7.71
C LYS A 54 13.02 -0.01 -8.54
N PRO A 55 14.25 0.15 -9.06
CA PRO A 55 14.96 -0.89 -9.78
C PRO A 55 15.25 -2.05 -8.82
N LYS A 56 15.41 -3.23 -9.40
CA LYS A 56 15.86 -4.40 -8.65
C LYS A 56 17.29 -4.14 -8.18
N GLY A 57 17.56 -4.38 -6.90
CA GLY A 57 18.90 -4.24 -6.34
C GLY A 57 19.90 -5.20 -6.97
N ILE A 58 21.19 -4.91 -6.74
CA ILE A 58 22.29 -5.79 -7.15
C ILE A 58 22.11 -7.15 -6.49
N LYS A 59 22.35 -8.23 -7.24
CA LYS A 59 22.35 -9.59 -6.69
C LYS A 59 23.58 -9.76 -5.80
N ILE A 60 23.35 -10.05 -4.53
CA ILE A 60 24.40 -10.23 -3.51
C ILE A 60 24.29 -11.67 -2.99
N PRO A 61 25.41 -12.39 -2.77
CA PRO A 61 25.40 -13.70 -2.12
C PRO A 61 24.71 -13.66 -0.75
N THR A 62 24.01 -14.74 -0.41
CA THR A 62 23.23 -14.85 0.84
C THR A 62 24.03 -14.56 2.12
N PRO A 63 25.26 -15.09 2.35
CA PRO A 63 25.97 -14.80 3.60
C PRO A 63 26.34 -13.31 3.72
N ILE A 64 26.72 -12.68 2.61
CA ILE A 64 27.08 -11.26 2.58
C ILE A 64 25.84 -10.40 2.83
N ALA A 65 24.71 -10.74 2.19
CA ALA A 65 23.45 -10.04 2.38
C ALA A 65 22.98 -10.07 3.84
N LEU A 66 23.10 -11.23 4.51
CA LEU A 66 22.79 -11.37 5.94
C LEU A 66 23.73 -10.54 6.81
N GLY A 67 25.05 -10.57 6.56
CA GLY A 67 26.01 -9.74 7.28
C GLY A 67 25.72 -8.23 7.14
N MET A 68 25.39 -7.77 5.92
CA MET A 68 24.97 -6.39 5.67
C MET A 68 23.71 -6.00 6.44
N GLN A 69 22.75 -6.93 6.55
CA GLN A 69 21.51 -6.71 7.30
C GLN A 69 21.79 -6.59 8.80
N VAL A 70 22.61 -7.47 9.38
CA VAL A 70 22.99 -7.42 10.80
C VAL A 70 23.68 -6.09 11.12
N LYS A 71 24.68 -5.68 10.31
CA LYS A 71 25.37 -4.40 10.47
C LYS A 71 24.48 -3.18 10.28
N ARG A 72 23.42 -3.30 9.49
CA ARG A 72 22.40 -2.23 9.38
C ARG A 72 21.60 -2.13 10.67
N GLN A 73 21.13 -3.26 11.21
CA GLN A 73 20.36 -3.30 12.45
C GLN A 73 21.16 -2.78 13.65
N GLU A 74 22.46 -3.12 13.74
CA GLU A 74 23.36 -2.59 14.80
C GLU A 74 23.44 -1.07 14.75
N ARG A 75 23.63 -0.47 13.56
CA ARG A 75 23.66 0.98 13.38
C ARG A 75 22.32 1.64 13.69
N GLU A 76 21.21 1.02 13.28
CA GLU A 76 19.86 1.50 13.58
C GLU A 76 19.60 1.50 15.10
N LYS A 77 20.02 0.46 15.83
CA LYS A 77 19.92 0.39 17.29
C LYS A 77 20.78 1.45 17.98
N LYS A 78 22.02 1.64 17.51
CA LYS A 78 22.94 2.66 18.07
C LYS A 78 22.37 4.06 17.93
N ASN A 79 21.89 4.41 16.73
CA ASN A 79 21.28 5.70 16.46
C ASN A 79 20.02 5.93 17.32
N LEU A 80 19.18 4.90 17.45
CA LEU A 80 18.00 4.98 18.33
C LEU A 80 18.39 5.23 19.79
N GLN A 81 19.47 4.61 20.27
CA GLN A 81 19.97 4.83 21.63
C GLN A 81 20.51 6.26 21.78
N GLU A 82 21.35 6.72 20.86
CA GLU A 82 21.88 8.09 20.85
C GLU A 82 20.75 9.14 20.90
N VAL A 83 19.68 8.95 20.12
CA VAL A 83 18.51 9.84 20.10
C VAL A 83 17.75 9.84 21.43
N LYS A 84 17.65 8.68 22.08
CA LYS A 84 17.06 8.58 23.43
C LYS A 84 17.92 9.29 24.46
N ASP A 85 19.22 9.10 24.40
CA ASP A 85 20.18 9.70 25.32
C ASP A 85 20.19 11.23 25.17
N LEU A 86 20.05 11.74 23.94
CA LEU A 86 19.89 13.17 23.63
C LEU A 86 18.50 13.74 23.97
N GLY A 87 17.55 12.91 24.40
CA GLY A 87 16.17 13.34 24.69
C GLY A 87 15.33 13.72 23.45
N LEU A 88 15.83 13.44 22.24
CA LEU A 88 15.14 13.73 20.97
C LEU A 88 14.12 12.66 20.58
N TYR A 89 14.00 11.60 21.38
CA TYR A 89 13.06 10.50 21.12
C TYR A 89 11.65 10.87 21.58
N HIS A 90 10.70 10.89 20.65
CA HIS A 90 9.28 11.04 20.95
C HIS A 90 8.42 10.00 20.21
N HIS A 91 7.35 9.52 20.86
CA HIS A 91 6.48 8.46 20.33
C HIS A 91 5.84 8.80 18.97
N SER A 92 5.51 10.07 18.72
CA SER A 92 4.96 10.51 17.43
C SER A 92 5.98 10.41 16.28
N ILE A 93 7.27 10.58 16.58
CA ILE A 93 8.38 10.64 15.61
C ILE A 93 9.16 9.32 15.57
N LYS A 94 8.71 8.28 16.28
CA LYS A 94 9.34 6.95 16.28
C LYS A 94 9.54 6.36 14.88
N HIS A 95 8.70 6.75 13.91
CA HIS A 95 8.76 6.27 12.53
C HIS A 95 9.99 6.80 11.76
N ASN A 96 10.55 7.94 12.16
CA ASN A 96 11.78 8.49 11.59
C ASN A 96 13.01 7.67 12.01
N TRP A 97 12.95 7.07 13.19
CA TRP A 97 14.02 6.25 13.76
C TRP A 97 13.78 4.74 13.60
N ALA A 98 12.57 4.35 13.19
CA ALA A 98 12.25 2.99 12.81
C ALA A 98 12.99 2.67 11.52
N GLY A 99 14.14 2.01 11.65
CA GLY A 99 14.95 1.56 10.53
C GLY A 99 14.13 0.86 9.43
N SER A 100 14.63 0.86 8.20
CA SER A 100 13.98 0.20 7.04
C SER A 100 13.63 -1.28 7.29
N THR A 101 14.31 -1.88 8.26
CA THR A 101 14.17 -3.25 8.75
C THR A 101 12.97 -3.44 9.68
N SER A 102 12.34 -2.37 10.17
CA SER A 102 11.07 -2.39 10.92
C SER A 102 9.88 -2.83 10.08
N SER A 103 10.11 -3.18 8.82
CA SER A 103 9.19 -3.95 7.97
C SER A 103 8.98 -5.40 8.43
N ASN A 104 9.07 -5.65 9.75
CA ASN A 104 8.04 -6.41 10.45
C ASN A 104 6.64 -5.74 10.28
N LYS A 105 6.25 -5.41 9.05
CA LYS A 105 4.95 -5.89 8.57
C LYS A 105 5.06 -7.41 8.69
N SER A 106 4.89 -7.92 9.90
CA SER A 106 4.25 -9.21 10.08
C SER A 106 3.04 -9.10 9.16
N LYS A 107 3.13 -9.67 7.94
CA LYS A 107 2.01 -9.80 7.00
C LYS A 107 0.85 -10.12 7.91
N LYS A 108 -0.13 -9.21 8.13
CA LYS A 108 -1.16 -9.33 9.18
C LYS A 108 -1.42 -10.82 9.36
N THR A 109 -0.74 -11.44 10.33
CA THR A 109 -0.58 -12.89 10.28
C THR A 109 -1.90 -13.29 10.85
N TYR A 110 -2.84 -13.55 9.95
CA TYR A 110 -4.18 -13.92 10.32
C TYR A 110 -3.95 -15.18 11.14
N ARG A 111 -4.11 -15.03 12.45
CA ARG A 111 -3.83 -16.10 13.39
C ARG A 111 -4.61 -17.28 12.89
N ASP A 112 -3.93 -18.41 12.73
CA ASP A 112 -4.63 -19.62 12.35
C ASP A 112 -5.72 -19.85 13.39
N LYS A 113 -6.97 -19.95 12.91
CA LYS A 113 -8.13 -20.13 13.77
C LYS A 113 -8.25 -21.57 14.26
N GLY A 114 -7.29 -22.43 13.89
CA GLY A 114 -7.26 -23.84 14.23
C GLY A 114 -8.35 -24.62 13.51
N ILE A 115 -8.61 -25.83 13.99
CA ILE A 115 -9.67 -26.70 13.49
C ILE A 115 -11.01 -26.02 13.76
N LYS A 116 -11.69 -25.59 12.70
CA LYS A 116 -13.03 -25.02 12.81
C LYS A 116 -13.99 -26.15 13.19
N MET A 117 -14.55 -26.08 14.39
CA MET A 117 -15.71 -26.89 14.79
C MET A 117 -16.88 -26.63 13.82
N GLY A 118 -17.74 -27.63 13.65
CA GLY A 118 -18.86 -27.64 12.70
C GLY A 118 -19.98 -26.65 13.01
N ILE A 119 -21.22 -27.16 13.10
CA ILE A 119 -22.44 -26.33 13.17
C ILE A 119 -22.42 -25.33 14.35
N GLY A 120 -22.91 -24.11 14.12
CA GLY A 120 -23.08 -23.09 15.17
C GLY A 120 -21.84 -22.22 15.45
N LYS A 121 -21.92 -21.43 16.52
CA LYS A 121 -20.83 -20.55 17.00
C LYS A 121 -20.47 -20.94 18.43
N VAL A 122 -19.20 -21.31 18.66
CA VAL A 122 -18.68 -21.57 20.01
C VAL A 122 -18.00 -20.30 20.52
N LYS A 123 -18.44 -19.76 21.66
CA LYS A 123 -17.80 -18.63 22.35
C LYS A 123 -17.79 -18.90 23.85
N GLY A 124 -16.60 -18.88 24.48
CA GLY A 124 -16.46 -19.06 25.93
C GLY A 124 -16.96 -20.42 26.45
N GLY A 125 -16.79 -21.50 25.69
CA GLY A 125 -17.26 -22.85 26.06
C GLY A 125 -18.74 -23.11 25.77
N ILE A 126 -19.50 -22.11 25.34
CA ILE A 126 -20.92 -22.24 25.02
C ILE A 126 -21.11 -22.37 23.50
N LEU A 127 -21.88 -23.36 23.07
CA LEU A 127 -22.30 -23.54 21.68
C LEU A 127 -23.65 -22.84 21.46
N THR A 128 -23.66 -21.81 20.61
CA THR A 128 -24.89 -21.14 20.18
C THR A 128 -25.33 -21.65 18.81
N LEU A 129 -26.57 -22.17 18.74
CA LEU A 129 -27.20 -22.65 17.51
C LEU A 129 -28.25 -21.65 17.03
N SER A 130 -28.26 -21.33 15.74
CA SER A 130 -29.37 -20.57 15.15
C SER A 130 -30.54 -21.48 14.80
N SER A 131 -31.77 -20.96 14.78
CA SER A 131 -32.95 -21.74 14.35
C SER A 131 -32.79 -22.33 12.95
N ASN A 132 -32.01 -21.67 12.07
CA ASN A 132 -31.69 -22.18 10.74
C ASN A 132 -30.75 -23.39 10.77
N ASP A 133 -29.81 -23.43 11.70
CA ASP A 133 -28.90 -24.58 11.88
C ASP A 133 -29.67 -25.80 12.37
N VAL A 134 -30.58 -25.59 13.33
CA VAL A 134 -31.50 -26.65 13.82
C VAL A 134 -32.39 -27.17 12.68
N LYS A 135 -33.00 -26.26 11.89
CA LYS A 135 -33.83 -26.63 10.72
C LYS A 135 -33.03 -27.41 9.67
N LYS A 136 -31.78 -27.03 9.41
CA LYS A 136 -30.91 -27.75 8.45
C LYS A 136 -30.63 -29.17 8.92
N ILE A 137 -30.31 -29.37 10.20
CA ILE A 137 -30.07 -30.71 10.75
C ILE A 137 -31.34 -31.54 10.65
N HIS A 138 -32.48 -31.00 11.08
CA HIS A 138 -33.78 -31.68 10.99
C HIS A 138 -34.17 -32.04 9.54
N ASN A 139 -33.83 -31.19 8.57
CA ASN A 139 -34.09 -31.45 7.16
C ASN A 139 -33.01 -32.30 6.47
N SER A 140 -31.82 -32.45 7.06
CA SER A 140 -30.70 -33.18 6.45
C SER A 140 -30.93 -34.70 6.39
N GLY A 141 -31.71 -35.26 7.31
CA GLY A 141 -32.17 -36.65 7.25
C GLY A 141 -33.30 -36.88 6.24
N ARG A 142 -33.91 -35.82 5.71
CA ARG A 142 -34.92 -35.90 4.67
C ARG A 142 -34.23 -35.65 3.33
N ILE A 143 -33.81 -36.73 2.67
CA ILE A 143 -33.31 -36.68 1.29
C ILE A 143 -34.42 -36.08 0.42
N LYS A 144 -34.43 -34.76 0.25
CA LYS A 144 -35.27 -34.12 -0.75
C LYS A 144 -34.66 -34.50 -2.09
N LYS A 145 -35.32 -35.41 -2.81
CA LYS A 145 -35.15 -35.58 -4.26
C LYS A 145 -35.21 -34.17 -4.85
N ARG A 146 -34.05 -33.61 -5.21
CA ARG A 146 -33.97 -32.34 -5.91
C ARG A 146 -34.54 -32.63 -7.29
N SER A 147 -35.79 -32.25 -7.53
CA SER A 147 -36.26 -32.17 -8.91
C SER A 147 -35.40 -31.11 -9.58
N ASN A 148 -34.67 -31.54 -10.61
CA ASN A 148 -33.87 -30.68 -11.45
C ASN A 148 -34.83 -29.76 -12.23
N ASN A 149 -35.27 -28.66 -11.62
CA ASN A 149 -35.88 -27.55 -12.35
C ASN A 149 -35.08 -26.29 -12.05
N VAL A 150 -33.86 -26.27 -12.59
CA VAL A 150 -33.05 -25.06 -12.65
C VAL A 150 -33.60 -24.22 -13.81
N LYS A 151 -34.57 -23.35 -13.52
CA LYS A 151 -34.83 -22.18 -14.38
C LYS A 151 -33.61 -21.26 -14.25
N ILE A 152 -32.72 -21.36 -15.23
CA ILE A 152 -31.62 -20.42 -15.45
C ILE A 152 -32.26 -19.03 -15.65
N ARG A 153 -32.23 -18.19 -14.60
CA ARG A 153 -32.49 -16.76 -14.76
C ARG A 153 -31.30 -16.19 -15.53
N LYS A 154 -31.48 -15.95 -16.84
CA LYS A 154 -30.53 -15.18 -17.65
C LYS A 154 -30.46 -13.78 -17.06
N THR A 155 -29.46 -13.51 -16.23
CA THR A 155 -29.05 -12.14 -15.92
C THR A 155 -28.44 -11.57 -17.18
N VAL A 156 -29.18 -10.67 -17.83
CA VAL A 156 -28.70 -9.83 -18.92
C VAL A 156 -27.67 -8.86 -18.30
N GLY A 157 -26.39 -9.01 -18.63
CA GLY A 157 -25.34 -8.15 -18.08
C GLY A 157 -23.94 -8.59 -18.53
N GLY A 158 -23.38 -7.84 -19.47
CA GLY A 158 -22.33 -8.27 -20.38
C GLY A 158 -20.96 -8.65 -19.81
N SER A 159 -20.31 -9.61 -20.47
CA SER A 159 -18.84 -9.80 -20.40
C SER A 159 -18.25 -10.68 -21.51
N GLN A 160 -18.97 -10.97 -22.61
CA GLN A 160 -18.48 -11.86 -23.68
C GLN A 160 -18.21 -11.17 -25.04
N ALA A 161 -18.35 -9.83 -25.13
CA ALA A 161 -18.16 -9.08 -26.38
C ALA A 161 -16.71 -8.64 -26.68
N LYS A 162 -15.68 -9.17 -25.99
CA LYS A 162 -14.28 -8.72 -26.14
C LYS A 162 -13.28 -9.72 -26.75
N LEU A 163 -13.73 -10.88 -27.24
CA LEU A 163 -12.82 -11.89 -27.82
C LEU A 163 -12.90 -12.08 -29.35
N LYS A 164 -13.72 -11.32 -30.09
CA LYS A 164 -13.82 -11.45 -31.56
C LYS A 164 -13.32 -10.27 -32.40
N LYS A 165 -12.67 -9.25 -31.82
CA LYS A 165 -12.10 -8.12 -32.59
C LYS A 165 -10.58 -8.13 -32.80
N LYS A 166 -9.86 -9.19 -32.39
CA LYS A 166 -8.38 -9.25 -32.52
C LYS A 166 -7.85 -10.20 -33.61
N GLN A 167 -8.67 -10.64 -34.55
CA GLN A 167 -8.22 -11.50 -35.67
C GLN A 167 -8.53 -10.95 -37.08
N LYS A 168 -9.07 -9.74 -37.22
CA LYS A 168 -9.36 -9.12 -38.53
C LYS A 168 -8.50 -7.88 -38.81
N LYS A 169 -7.19 -7.99 -38.60
CA LYS A 169 -6.15 -7.06 -39.08
C LYS A 169 -4.84 -7.81 -39.34
N ARG A 170 -4.88 -8.86 -40.16
CA ARG A 170 -3.72 -9.44 -40.87
C ARG A 170 -4.23 -10.12 -42.13
N LYS A 171 -4.58 -9.32 -43.12
CA LYS A 171 -4.44 -9.61 -44.55
C LYS A 171 -4.18 -8.27 -45.21
#